data_AF-A0A966UE70-F1
#
_entry.id   AF-A0A966UE70-F1
#
_cell.length_a   1.000
_cell.length_b   1.000
_cell.length_c   1.000
_cell.angle_alpha   90.00
_cell.angle_beta   90.00
_cell.angle_gamma   90.00
#
_symmetry.space_group_name_H-M   'P 1'
#
loop_
_entity.id
_entity.type
_entity.pdbx_description
1 polymer ?
#
loop_
_entity_poly.entity_id
_entity_poly.type
_entity_poly.pdbx_seq_one_letter_code
_entity_poly.pdbx_strand_id
1 'polypeptide(L)'
;MWIGVVLGSWFVGVKNLMPWNSQWLMPTPNRLDHAVAQLNWEFFRNAPIFQWPPVLIPSLGEGWGTVYVPFSSGSLFGIVLKYFDVVLPQDFQFLGIWVLFSFAMLGYWSVRLVSRVTSRPGLLWLGSSLLMASPTIFYRIGVLGHFELSAHWLIFAAIWLYLTEGFSGRRWALLCTVTLIVNVYLFAI
;
A
#
# COMPACT_ATOMS: atom_id res chain seq x y z
N MET A 1 14.53 6.55 -4.64
CA MET A 1 13.19 7.11 -4.92
C MET A 1 12.82 7.03 -6.40
N TRP A 2 13.55 7.70 -7.32
CA TRP A 2 13.22 7.67 -8.77
C TRP A 2 13.15 6.27 -9.39
N ILE A 3 14.07 5.38 -9.01
CA ILE A 3 14.04 3.96 -9.41
C ILE A 3 12.69 3.33 -9.07
N GLY A 4 12.16 3.64 -7.88
CA GLY A 4 10.89 3.11 -7.40
C GLY A 4 9.71 3.62 -8.19
N VAL A 5 9.70 4.91 -8.51
CA VAL A 5 8.66 5.51 -9.36
C VAL A 5 8.66 4.85 -10.74
N VAL A 6 9.83 4.66 -11.36
CA VAL A 6 9.96 4.03 -12.67
C VAL A 6 9.52 2.57 -12.63
N LEU A 7 10.03 1.78 -11.68
CA LEU A 7 9.66 0.36 -11.54
C LEU A 7 8.18 0.19 -11.21
N GLY A 8 7.63 0.99 -10.30
CA GLY A 8 6.21 0.94 -9.94
C GLY A 8 5.31 1.32 -11.11
N SER A 9 5.66 2.37 -11.86
CA SER A 9 4.90 2.79 -13.05
C SER A 9 4.94 1.75 -14.17
N TRP A 10 6.10 1.10 -14.37
CA TRP A 10 6.24 -0.01 -15.31
C TRP A 10 5.44 -1.23 -14.88
N PHE A 11 5.51 -1.60 -13.61
CA PHE A 11 4.87 -2.78 -13.06
C PHE A 11 3.34 -2.68 -13.05
N VAL A 12 2.80 -1.55 -12.58
CA VAL A 12 1.36 -1.30 -12.55
C VAL A 12 0.82 -0.99 -13.95
N GLY A 13 1.64 -0.37 -14.80
CA GLY A 13 1.25 0.19 -16.08
C GLY A 13 0.66 1.60 -15.92
N VAL A 14 1.17 2.55 -16.72
CA VAL A 14 0.81 3.98 -16.60
C VAL A 14 -0.70 4.22 -16.72
N LYS A 15 -1.40 3.46 -17.58
CA LYS A 15 -2.86 3.55 -17.72
C LYS A 15 -3.59 3.22 -16.41
N ASN A 16 -3.05 2.32 -15.60
CA ASN A 16 -3.66 1.86 -14.35
C ASN A 16 -3.37 2.81 -13.18
N LEU A 17 -2.54 3.84 -13.39
CA LEU A 17 -2.38 4.95 -12.45
C LEU A 17 -3.53 5.97 -12.56
N MET A 18 -4.27 5.96 -13.67
CA MET A 18 -5.38 6.88 -13.89
C MET A 18 -6.56 6.54 -12.98
N PRO A 19 -7.07 7.49 -12.17
CA PRO A 19 -8.14 7.20 -11.21
C PRO A 19 -9.45 6.72 -11.83
N TRP A 20 -9.71 7.03 -13.10
CA TRP A 20 -10.92 6.59 -13.82
C TRP A 20 -10.76 5.25 -14.53
N ASN A 21 -9.60 4.59 -14.42
CA ASN A 21 -9.36 3.29 -15.03
C ASN A 21 -9.41 2.20 -13.95
N SER A 22 -10.59 1.65 -13.71
CA SER A 22 -10.83 0.51 -12.82
C SER A 22 -10.85 -0.84 -13.53
N GLN A 23 -10.80 -0.87 -14.87
CA GLN A 23 -10.93 -2.10 -15.67
C GLN A 23 -9.88 -3.16 -15.34
N TRP A 24 -8.66 -2.74 -14.99
CA TRP A 24 -7.56 -3.64 -14.67
C TRP A 24 -7.71 -4.34 -13.30
N LEU A 25 -8.65 -3.88 -12.47
CA LEU A 25 -9.00 -4.47 -11.18
C LEU A 25 -10.15 -5.47 -11.30
N MET A 26 -10.87 -5.48 -12.43
CA MET A 26 -12.02 -6.37 -12.62
C MET A 26 -11.56 -7.85 -12.60
N PRO A 27 -12.35 -8.74 -11.96
CA PRO A 27 -11.97 -10.12 -11.82
C PRO A 27 -11.90 -10.79 -13.20
N THR A 28 -10.81 -11.52 -13.43
CA THR A 28 -10.66 -12.41 -14.59
C THR A 28 -10.38 -13.82 -14.09
N PRO A 29 -10.55 -14.88 -14.91
CA PRO A 29 -10.33 -16.27 -14.45
C PRO A 29 -8.98 -16.52 -13.78
N ASN A 30 -7.97 -15.70 -14.08
CA ASN A 30 -6.62 -15.79 -13.52
C ASN A 30 -6.29 -14.70 -12.47
N ARG A 31 -7.24 -13.80 -12.14
CA ARG A 31 -7.07 -12.66 -11.22
C ARG A 31 -8.35 -12.38 -10.46
N LEU A 32 -8.70 -13.28 -9.53
CA LEU A 32 -9.98 -13.20 -8.80
C LEU A 32 -9.94 -12.15 -7.66
N ASP A 33 -8.78 -11.98 -7.03
CA ASP A 33 -8.68 -11.18 -5.79
C ASP A 33 -8.36 -9.69 -6.01
N HIS A 34 -8.09 -9.27 -7.26
CA HIS A 34 -7.70 -7.89 -7.57
C HIS A 34 -8.83 -6.87 -7.32
N ALA A 35 -10.09 -7.32 -7.38
CA ALA A 35 -11.25 -6.46 -7.22
C ALA A 35 -11.62 -6.24 -5.75
N VAL A 36 -11.17 -7.12 -4.84
CA VAL A 36 -11.61 -7.14 -3.43
C VAL A 36 -11.31 -5.82 -2.74
N ALA A 37 -10.12 -5.28 -2.97
CA ALA A 37 -9.68 -4.02 -2.39
C ALA A 37 -10.53 -2.83 -2.84
N GLN A 38 -10.84 -2.77 -4.14
CA GLN A 38 -11.68 -1.73 -4.71
C GLN A 38 -13.12 -1.87 -4.20
N LEU A 39 -13.66 -3.08 -4.20
CA LEU A 39 -15.01 -3.37 -3.70
C LEU A 39 -15.17 -2.94 -2.24
N ASN A 40 -14.22 -3.29 -1.38
CA ASN A 40 -14.20 -2.87 0.02
C ASN A 40 -14.21 -1.34 0.15
N TRP A 41 -13.46 -0.63 -0.69
CA TRP A 41 -13.48 0.83 -0.69
C TRP A 41 -14.80 1.41 -1.19
N GLU A 42 -15.41 0.85 -2.24
CA GLU A 42 -16.73 1.28 -2.74
C GLU A 42 -17.82 1.13 -1.67
N PHE A 43 -17.82 0.04 -0.90
CA PHE A 43 -18.76 -0.07 0.22
C PHE A 43 -18.41 0.90 1.35
N PHE A 44 -17.12 1.12 1.63
CA PHE A 44 -16.69 2.02 2.69
C PHE A 44 -17.00 3.50 2.41
N ARG A 45 -16.81 3.97 1.17
CA ARG A 45 -17.13 5.37 0.77
C ARG A 45 -18.64 5.65 0.87
N ASN A 46 -19.48 4.64 0.55
CA ASN A 46 -20.93 4.74 0.63
C ASN A 46 -21.49 4.56 2.05
N ALA A 47 -20.68 4.07 2.99
CA ALA A 47 -21.09 3.95 4.39
C ALA A 47 -21.15 5.34 5.07
N PRO A 48 -22.07 5.57 6.03
CA PRO A 48 -22.19 6.85 6.72
C PRO A 48 -20.86 7.38 7.24
N ILE A 49 -20.64 8.70 7.17
CA ILE A 49 -19.42 9.31 7.72
C ILE A 49 -19.47 9.29 9.25
N PHE A 50 -20.63 9.65 9.82
CA PHE A 50 -20.86 9.64 11.26
C PHE A 50 -21.41 8.28 11.70
N GLN A 51 -20.50 7.33 11.90
CA GLN A 51 -20.82 6.00 12.42
C GLN A 51 -19.73 5.52 13.38
N TRP A 52 -20.09 4.56 14.23
CA TRP A 52 -19.14 3.88 15.11
C TRP A 52 -19.19 2.37 14.88
N PRO A 53 -18.04 1.71 14.63
CA PRO A 53 -16.70 2.28 14.43
C PRO A 53 -16.59 3.16 13.17
N PRO A 54 -15.65 4.13 13.09
CA PRO A 54 -15.51 5.03 11.92
C PRO A 54 -15.23 4.29 10.61
N VAL A 55 -14.70 3.08 10.73
CA VAL A 55 -14.28 2.18 9.64
C VAL A 55 -15.32 1.10 9.34
N LEU A 56 -16.54 1.21 9.89
CA LEU A 56 -17.61 0.24 9.67
C LEU A 56 -18.10 0.23 8.22
N ILE A 57 -18.38 -0.96 7.70
CA ILE A 57 -18.96 -1.20 6.37
C ILE A 57 -20.24 -2.06 6.54
N PRO A 58 -21.36 -1.47 6.94
CA PRO A 58 -22.55 -2.23 7.34
C PRO A 58 -23.22 -2.98 6.17
N SER A 59 -23.07 -2.45 4.95
CA SER A 59 -23.65 -2.99 3.72
C SER A 59 -22.87 -4.15 3.11
N LEU A 60 -21.61 -4.38 3.54
CA LEU A 60 -20.80 -5.48 3.04
C LEU A 60 -21.03 -6.72 3.93
N GLY A 61 -21.80 -7.68 3.41
CA GLY A 61 -22.22 -8.88 4.16
C GLY A 61 -23.28 -8.52 5.21
N GLU A 62 -24.42 -7.98 4.76
CA GLU A 62 -25.49 -7.47 5.62
C GLU A 62 -25.75 -8.38 6.85
N GLY A 63 -25.73 -7.76 8.03
CA GLY A 63 -25.90 -8.44 9.32
C GLY A 63 -24.59 -8.84 10.02
N TRP A 64 -23.43 -8.75 9.37
CA TRP A 64 -22.14 -9.20 9.95
C TRP A 64 -21.32 -8.06 10.59
N GLY A 65 -21.66 -6.80 10.35
CA GLY A 65 -20.98 -5.65 10.96
C GLY A 65 -19.49 -5.58 10.61
N THR A 66 -19.16 -5.73 9.33
CA THR A 66 -17.77 -5.80 8.86
C THR A 66 -17.05 -4.44 8.93
N VAL A 67 -15.71 -4.47 8.99
CA VAL A 67 -14.87 -3.28 9.22
C VAL A 67 -13.77 -3.17 8.16
N TYR A 68 -13.48 -1.95 7.74
CA TYR A 68 -12.60 -1.59 6.61
C TYR A 68 -11.09 -1.84 6.82
N VAL A 69 -10.60 -2.29 7.98
CA VAL A 69 -9.18 -2.10 8.37
C VAL A 69 -8.32 -3.35 8.67
N PRO A 70 -8.71 -4.59 8.30
CA PRO A 70 -7.67 -5.63 8.12
C PRO A 70 -7.52 -6.19 6.70
N PHE A 71 -8.45 -5.88 5.79
CA PHE A 71 -8.54 -6.54 4.47
C PHE A 71 -8.57 -5.57 3.27
N SER A 72 -8.35 -4.27 3.49
CA SER A 72 -8.35 -3.32 2.38
C SER A 72 -6.93 -2.88 2.01
N SER A 73 -6.67 -2.87 0.70
CA SER A 73 -5.44 -2.35 0.15
C SER A 73 -5.40 -0.83 0.21
N GLY A 74 -4.43 -0.31 0.97
CA GLY A 74 -4.24 1.13 1.10
C GLY A 74 -5.28 1.80 1.97
N SER A 75 -5.70 1.14 3.06
CA SER A 75 -6.68 1.65 4.04
C SER A 75 -6.40 3.10 4.45
N LEU A 76 -5.13 3.49 4.59
CA LEU A 76 -4.76 4.86 4.92
C LEU A 76 -5.18 5.86 3.84
N PHE A 77 -4.98 5.52 2.56
CA PHE A 77 -5.44 6.34 1.44
C PHE A 77 -6.97 6.34 1.38
N GLY A 78 -7.61 5.18 1.49
CA GLY A 78 -9.06 5.09 1.41
C GLY A 78 -9.80 5.81 2.55
N ILE A 79 -9.26 5.79 3.78
CA ILE A 79 -9.77 6.57 4.93
C ILE A 79 -9.72 8.07 4.60
N VAL A 80 -8.58 8.56 4.11
CA VAL A 80 -8.43 9.98 3.75
C VAL A 80 -9.38 10.33 2.60
N LEU A 81 -9.42 9.52 1.55
CA LEU A 81 -10.23 9.74 0.35
C LEU A 81 -11.73 9.74 0.61
N LYS A 82 -12.21 8.98 1.60
CA LYS A 82 -13.62 9.00 2.01
C LYS A 82 -14.10 10.41 2.40
N TYR A 83 -13.26 11.22 3.03
CA TYR A 83 -13.62 12.60 3.38
C TYR A 83 -13.69 13.54 2.17
N PHE A 84 -13.14 13.13 1.03
CA PHE A 84 -13.18 13.87 -0.23
C PHE A 84 -14.16 13.27 -1.24
N ASP A 85 -14.96 12.28 -0.84
CA ASP A 85 -15.81 11.53 -1.76
C ASP A 85 -16.79 12.39 -2.58
N VAL A 86 -17.21 13.52 -2.02
CA VAL A 86 -18.09 14.51 -2.68
C VAL A 86 -17.55 15.01 -4.03
N VAL A 87 -16.22 14.99 -4.22
CA VAL A 87 -15.57 15.42 -5.47
C VAL A 87 -15.00 14.25 -6.29
N LEU A 88 -15.07 13.02 -5.79
CA LEU A 88 -14.52 11.86 -6.47
C LEU A 88 -15.52 11.34 -7.53
N PRO A 89 -15.04 10.96 -8.73
CA PRO A 89 -15.86 10.26 -9.71
C PRO A 89 -16.48 8.96 -9.16
N GLN A 90 -17.54 8.48 -9.82
CA GLN A 90 -18.14 7.18 -9.48
C GLN A 90 -17.13 6.05 -9.68
N ASP A 91 -16.45 6.00 -10.83
CA ASP A 91 -15.47 4.95 -11.15
C ASP A 91 -14.06 5.19 -10.59
N PHE A 92 -13.94 5.91 -9.48
CA PHE A 92 -12.66 6.30 -8.92
C PHE A 92 -11.90 5.10 -8.30
N GLN A 93 -10.63 4.93 -8.65
CA GLN A 93 -9.70 4.01 -7.98
C GLN A 93 -8.41 4.73 -7.57
N PHE A 94 -7.84 4.30 -6.45
CA PHE A 94 -6.55 4.80 -5.96
C PHE A 94 -5.48 3.71 -5.83
N LEU A 95 -5.80 2.45 -6.14
CA LEU A 95 -4.90 1.31 -5.95
C LEU A 95 -3.64 1.42 -6.80
N GLY A 96 -3.75 1.95 -8.03
CA GLY A 96 -2.57 2.17 -8.87
C GLY A 96 -1.62 3.20 -8.26
N ILE A 97 -2.17 4.30 -7.75
CA ILE A 97 -1.41 5.35 -7.06
C ILE A 97 -0.79 4.82 -5.76
N TRP A 98 -1.53 3.99 -5.01
CA TRP A 98 -1.04 3.34 -3.81
C TRP A 98 0.17 2.45 -4.09
N VAL A 99 0.11 1.60 -5.12
CA VAL A 99 1.25 0.75 -5.51
C VAL A 99 2.43 1.63 -5.94
N LEU A 100 2.21 2.68 -6.73
CA LEU A 100 3.27 3.60 -7.12
C LEU A 100 3.93 4.27 -5.90
N PHE A 101 3.12 4.76 -4.95
CA PHE A 101 3.59 5.33 -3.70
C PHE A 101 4.42 4.31 -2.90
N SER A 102 3.93 3.07 -2.78
CA SER A 102 4.63 1.98 -2.11
C SER A 102 5.99 1.69 -2.74
N PHE A 103 6.08 1.63 -4.07
CA PHE A 103 7.36 1.45 -4.77
C PHE A 103 8.29 2.67 -4.62
N ALA A 104 7.75 3.88 -4.63
CA ALA A 104 8.54 5.10 -4.41
C ALA A 104 9.15 5.13 -2.99
N MET A 105 8.35 4.78 -1.98
CA MET A 105 8.79 4.64 -0.59
C MET A 105 9.78 3.49 -0.40
N LEU A 106 9.54 2.35 -1.04
CA LEU A 106 10.48 1.22 -1.04
C LEU A 106 11.83 1.66 -1.58
N GLY A 107 11.84 2.32 -2.75
CA GLY A 107 13.06 2.86 -3.32
C GLY A 107 13.69 4.01 -2.55
N TYR A 108 12.96 4.69 -1.65
CA TYR A 108 13.53 5.66 -0.72
C TYR A 108 14.28 4.93 0.41
N TRP A 109 13.64 3.96 1.05
CA TRP A 109 14.23 3.21 2.15
C TRP A 109 15.37 2.29 1.71
N SER A 110 15.29 1.67 0.52
CA SER A 110 16.39 0.86 -0.03
C SER A 110 17.69 1.66 -0.15
N VAL A 111 17.62 2.89 -0.68
CA VAL A 111 18.79 3.78 -0.80
C VAL A 111 19.34 4.15 0.57
N ARG A 112 18.45 4.49 1.53
CA ARG A 112 18.83 4.81 2.90
C ARG A 112 19.55 3.65 3.58
N LEU A 113 19.06 2.42 3.42
CA LEU A 113 19.67 1.22 3.98
C LEU A 113 21.05 0.95 3.37
N VAL A 114 21.16 0.95 2.04
CA VAL A 114 22.43 0.67 1.34
C VAL A 114 23.47 1.77 1.62
N SER A 115 23.04 3.02 1.80
CA SER A 115 23.93 4.14 2.16
C SER A 115 24.60 3.99 3.53
N ARG A 116 24.10 3.11 4.41
CA ARG A 116 24.77 2.77 5.66
C ARG A 116 25.99 1.88 5.45
N VAL A 117 26.05 1.15 4.34
CA VAL A 117 27.12 0.19 4.02
C VAL A 117 28.14 0.77 3.05
N THR A 118 27.69 1.57 2.08
CA THR A 118 28.58 2.12 1.05
C THR A 118 28.14 3.50 0.57
N SER A 119 29.12 4.34 0.25
CA SER A 119 28.91 5.65 -0.39
C SER A 119 29.22 5.64 -1.90
N ARG A 120 29.66 4.50 -2.46
CA ARG A 120 30.01 4.42 -3.88
C ARG A 120 28.73 4.43 -4.73
N PRO A 121 28.59 5.33 -5.72
CA PRO A 121 27.34 5.48 -6.47
C PRO A 121 26.93 4.19 -7.17
N GLY A 122 27.86 3.48 -7.83
CA GLY A 122 27.53 2.22 -8.52
C GLY A 122 26.97 1.14 -7.58
N LEU A 123 27.55 0.99 -6.38
CA LEU A 123 27.09 0.00 -5.39
C LEU A 123 25.78 0.44 -4.72
N LEU A 124 25.58 1.74 -4.51
CA LEU A 124 24.31 2.30 -4.05
C LEU A 124 23.17 1.96 -5.02
N TRP A 125 23.40 2.21 -6.31
CA TRP A 125 22.43 1.92 -7.37
C TRP A 125 22.13 0.43 -7.47
N LEU A 126 23.17 -0.42 -7.52
CA LEU A 126 23.03 -1.87 -7.61
C LEU A 126 22.30 -2.44 -6.39
N GLY A 127 22.77 -2.13 -5.17
CA GLY A 127 22.21 -2.64 -3.94
C GLY A 127 20.75 -2.21 -3.74
N SER A 128 20.44 -0.94 -4.02
CA SER A 128 19.07 -0.44 -3.90
C SER A 128 18.13 -1.12 -4.88
N SER A 129 18.59 -1.32 -6.12
CA SER A 129 17.81 -1.99 -7.17
C SER A 129 17.54 -3.46 -6.83
N LEU A 130 18.52 -4.17 -6.28
CA LEU A 130 18.36 -5.57 -5.86
C LEU A 130 17.35 -5.71 -4.71
N LEU A 131 17.41 -4.83 -3.70
CA LEU A 131 16.45 -4.83 -2.61
C LEU A 131 15.02 -4.57 -3.10
N MET A 132 14.88 -3.65 -4.07
CA MET A 132 13.58 -3.34 -4.67
C MET A 132 13.07 -4.47 -5.57
N ALA A 133 13.98 -5.20 -6.23
CA ALA A 133 13.65 -6.29 -7.13
C ALA A 133 13.29 -7.60 -6.40
N SER A 134 12.94 -7.54 -5.11
CA SER A 134 12.60 -8.73 -4.33
C SER A 134 11.44 -9.51 -4.97
N PRO A 135 11.62 -10.81 -5.28
CA PRO A 135 10.60 -11.61 -5.95
C PRO A 135 9.31 -11.72 -5.12
N THR A 136 9.40 -11.58 -3.79
CA THR A 136 8.23 -11.62 -2.90
C THR A 136 7.24 -10.50 -3.20
N ILE A 137 7.70 -9.30 -3.52
CA ILE A 137 6.84 -8.13 -3.80
C ILE A 137 6.07 -8.36 -5.10
N PHE A 138 6.79 -8.80 -6.15
CA PHE A 138 6.18 -9.06 -7.45
C PHE A 138 5.17 -10.20 -7.42
N TYR A 139 5.48 -11.28 -6.69
CA TYR A 139 4.55 -12.41 -6.56
C TYR A 139 3.27 -12.00 -5.81
N ARG A 140 3.41 -11.28 -4.69
CA ARG A 140 2.26 -10.86 -3.86
C ARG A 140 1.35 -9.87 -4.58
N ILE A 141 1.90 -8.88 -5.27
CA ILE A 141 1.07 -7.88 -5.96
C ILE A 141 0.59 -8.39 -7.33
N GLY A 142 1.47 -9.04 -8.09
CA GLY A 142 1.21 -9.38 -9.49
C GLY A 142 0.41 -10.66 -9.68
N VAL A 143 0.73 -11.71 -8.92
CA VAL A 143 0.08 -13.03 -9.04
C VAL A 143 -1.13 -13.13 -8.12
N LEU A 144 -1.02 -12.61 -6.89
CA LEU A 144 -2.08 -12.73 -5.88
C LEU A 144 -2.99 -11.50 -5.79
N GLY A 145 -2.65 -10.36 -6.40
CA GLY A 145 -3.51 -9.17 -6.37
C GLY A 145 -3.61 -8.48 -5.01
N HIS A 146 -2.75 -8.83 -4.05
CA HIS A 146 -2.75 -8.29 -2.70
C HIS A 146 -2.04 -6.92 -2.67
N PHE A 147 -2.72 -5.87 -3.12
CA PHE A 147 -2.13 -4.53 -3.24
C PHE A 147 -1.75 -3.90 -1.89
N GLU A 148 -2.36 -4.32 -0.78
CA GLU A 148 -2.02 -3.93 0.61
C GLU A 148 -0.58 -4.33 0.93
N LEU A 149 -0.19 -5.51 0.47
CA LEU A 149 1.15 -6.03 0.67
C LEU A 149 2.17 -5.30 -0.21
N SER A 150 1.80 -4.33 -1.04
CA SER A 150 2.80 -3.47 -1.69
C SER A 150 3.61 -2.64 -0.69
N ALA A 151 3.10 -2.42 0.53
CA ALA A 151 3.73 -1.60 1.55
C ALA A 151 4.92 -2.24 2.30
N HIS A 152 5.73 -3.07 1.63
CA HIS A 152 6.99 -3.63 2.19
C HIS A 152 7.98 -2.54 2.62
N TRP A 153 7.81 -1.32 2.13
CA TRP A 153 8.58 -0.16 2.58
C TRP A 153 8.47 0.07 4.10
N LEU A 154 7.38 -0.37 4.76
CA LEU A 154 7.23 -0.32 6.22
C LEU A 154 8.23 -1.24 6.94
N ILE A 155 8.50 -2.42 6.38
CA ILE A 155 9.53 -3.34 6.90
C ILE A 155 10.91 -2.69 6.78
N PHE A 156 11.18 -2.05 5.64
CA PHE A 156 12.47 -1.38 5.43
C PHE A 156 12.62 -0.14 6.33
N ALA A 157 11.52 0.56 6.60
CA ALA A 157 11.47 1.64 7.58
C ALA A 157 11.75 1.12 9.01
N ALA A 158 11.20 -0.05 9.37
CA ALA A 158 11.46 -0.70 10.66
C ALA A 158 12.94 -1.09 10.82
N ILE A 159 13.52 -1.75 9.81
CA ILE A 159 14.94 -2.10 9.79
C ILE A 159 15.79 -0.83 9.88
N TRP A 160 15.45 0.21 9.13
CA TRP A 160 16.19 1.47 9.17
C TRP A 160 16.12 2.14 10.55
N LEU A 161 14.94 2.14 11.19
CA LEU A 161 14.76 2.69 12.52
C LEU A 161 15.53 1.89 13.59
N TYR A 162 15.54 0.56 13.46
CA TYR A 162 16.33 -0.33 14.31
C TYR A 162 17.84 -0.06 14.19
N LEU A 163 18.33 0.17 12.98
CA LEU A 163 19.74 0.49 12.71
C LEU A 163 20.11 1.95 13.02
N THR A 164 19.18 2.77 13.49
CA THR A 164 19.46 4.18 13.82
C THR A 164 19.78 4.28 15.31
N GLU A 165 20.85 4.99 15.65
CA GLU A 165 21.25 5.19 17.04
C GLU A 165 20.18 5.97 17.82
N GLY A 166 19.92 5.52 19.06
CA GLY A 166 18.94 6.12 19.95
C GLY A 166 17.53 5.58 19.75
N PHE A 167 17.08 4.74 20.68
CA PHE A 167 15.71 4.25 20.69
C PHE A 167 14.73 5.40 20.89
N SER A 168 13.71 5.47 20.03
CA SER A 168 12.61 6.42 20.16
C SER A 168 11.29 5.68 20.16
N GLY A 169 10.72 5.50 21.36
CA GLY A 169 9.41 4.82 21.51
C GLY A 169 8.30 5.51 20.71
N ARG A 170 8.35 6.84 20.54
CA ARG A 170 7.39 7.58 19.70
C ARG A 170 7.47 7.20 18.23
N ARG A 171 8.68 7.04 17.68
CA ARG A 171 8.86 6.65 16.26
C ARG A 171 8.41 5.21 16.02
N TRP A 172 8.70 4.31 16.97
CA TRP A 172 8.22 2.93 16.92
C TRP A 172 6.71 2.84 17.04
N ALA A 173 6.11 3.54 18.00
CA ALA A 173 4.65 3.60 18.15
C ALA A 173 3.97 4.11 16.87
N LEU A 174 4.49 5.20 16.28
CA LEU A 174 3.98 5.72 15.01
C LEU A 174 4.08 4.69 13.88
N LEU A 175 5.23 4.03 13.73
CA LEU A 175 5.42 3.00 12.72
C LEU A 175 4.45 1.84 12.92
N CYS A 176 4.33 1.31 14.14
CA CYS A 176 3.40 0.24 14.49
C CYS A 176 1.95 0.62 14.18
N THR A 177 1.52 1.83 14.55
CA THR A 177 0.17 2.32 14.24
C THR A 177 -0.08 2.42 12.73
N VAL A 178 0.88 2.97 11.97
CA VAL A 178 0.76 3.05 10.51
C VAL A 178 0.70 1.65 9.91
N THR A 179 1.54 0.72 10.35
CA THR A 179 1.53 -0.67 9.86
C THR A 179 0.22 -1.37 10.17
N LEU A 180 -0.33 -1.23 11.38
CA LEU A 180 -1.66 -1.76 11.74
C LEU A 180 -2.77 -1.23 10.86
N ILE A 181 -2.76 0.08 10.55
CA ILE A 181 -3.75 0.71 9.66
C ILE A 181 -3.60 0.17 8.23
N VAL A 182 -2.37 0.02 7.76
CA VAL A 182 -2.10 -0.42 6.39
C VAL A 182 -2.41 -1.89 6.20
N ASN A 183 -1.88 -2.76 7.06
CA ASN A 183 -2.11 -4.20 6.99
C ASN A 183 -1.63 -4.94 8.26
N VAL A 184 -2.51 -5.76 8.85
CA VAL A 184 -2.18 -6.53 10.06
C VAL A 184 -1.09 -7.60 9.83
N TYR A 185 -0.99 -8.18 8.64
CA TYR A 185 0.05 -9.17 8.34
C TYR A 185 1.44 -8.52 8.27
N LEU A 186 1.54 -7.30 7.75
CA LEU A 186 2.79 -6.54 7.78
C LEU A 186 3.18 -6.14 9.21
N PHE A 187 2.21 -6.00 10.11
CA PHE A 187 2.48 -5.69 11.52
C PHE A 187 2.98 -6.92 12.30
N ALA A 188 2.52 -8.11 11.92
CA ALA A 188 2.91 -9.36 12.58
C ALA A 188 4.32 -9.84 12.21
N ILE A 189 4.94 -9.28 11.17
CA ILE A 189 6.29 -9.60 10.67
C ILE A 189 7.30 -8.62 11.27
#